data_AF-A0A8X6U3D2-F1
#
_entry.id   AF-A0A8X6U3D2-F1
#
_cell.length_a   1.000
_cell.length_b   1.000
_cell.length_c   1.000
_cell.angle_alpha   90.00
_cell.angle_beta   90.00
_cell.angle_gamma   90.00
#
_symmetry.space_group_name_H-M   'P 1'
#
loop_
_entity.id
_entity.type
_entity.pdbx_description
1 polymer ?
#
loop_
_entity_poly.entity_id
_entity_poly.type
_entity_poly.pdbx_seq_one_letter_code
_entity_poly.pdbx_strand_id
1 'polypeptide(L)'
;MKLCVALLMCLLFVSMDARSIKRSAGETRSICSKTTPCGWEIYKPYIRTVEYFMKSPCDCPSGSRCTRSSDDISISAFVYRCSSTEGTPASLEP
;
A
#
# COMPACT_ATOMS: atom_id res chain seq x y z
N MET A 1 25.99 24.13 39.26
CA MET A 1 25.26 22.89 39.65
C MET A 1 23.84 22.83 39.09
N LYS A 2 23.01 23.88 39.23
CA LYS A 2 21.62 23.90 38.72
C LYS A 2 21.51 23.82 37.18
N LEU A 3 22.44 24.42 36.45
CA LEU A 3 22.46 24.41 34.97
C LEU A 3 22.80 23.02 34.39
N CYS A 4 23.73 22.29 35.02
CA CYS A 4 24.08 20.93 34.60
C CYS A 4 22.94 19.94 34.84
N VAL A 5 22.19 20.11 35.94
CA VAL A 5 21.01 19.28 36.25
C VAL A 5 19.90 19.50 35.23
N ALA A 6 19.66 20.74 34.81
CA ALA A 6 18.66 21.04 33.77
C ALA A 6 19.03 20.46 32.39
N LEU A 7 20.32 20.51 32.02
CA LEU A 7 20.81 19.94 30.76
C LEU A 7 20.74 18.40 30.75
N LEU A 8 21.11 17.76 31.85
CA LEU A 8 21.00 16.30 32.00
C LEU A 8 19.55 15.83 31.97
N MET A 9 18.64 16.57 32.61
CA MET A 9 17.20 16.27 32.54
C MET A 9 16.67 16.40 31.11
N CYS A 10 17.04 17.45 30.37
CA CYS A 10 16.63 17.61 28.97
C CYS A 10 17.06 16.41 28.11
N LEU A 11 18.30 15.93 28.25
CA LEU A 11 18.83 14.81 27.47
C LEU A 11 18.08 13.49 27.73
N LEU A 12 17.60 13.28 28.96
CA LEU A 12 16.79 12.10 29.33
C LEU A 12 15.35 12.19 28.81
N PHE A 13 14.79 13.39 28.60
CA PHE A 13 13.46 13.56 28.04
C PHE A 13 13.41 13.38 26.51
N VAL A 14 14.53 13.49 25.79
CA VAL A 14 14.57 13.32 24.31
C VAL A 14 14.58 11.84 23.88
N SER A 15 14.69 10.88 24.81
CA SER A 15 14.83 9.46 24.49
C SER A 15 13.51 8.71 24.22
N MET A 16 12.39 9.43 24.06
CA MET A 16 11.06 8.82 23.93
C MET A 16 10.87 8.12 22.57
N ASP A 17 11.04 6.79 22.63
CA ASP A 17 10.40 5.71 21.86
C ASP A 17 10.81 5.48 20.38
N ALA A 18 11.79 4.59 20.20
CA ALA A 18 11.90 3.81 18.96
C ALA A 18 10.80 2.73 18.93
N ARG A 19 9.64 3.02 18.31
CA ARG A 19 8.59 2.01 18.07
C ARG A 19 8.99 1.10 16.91
N SER A 20 9.46 -0.10 17.22
CA SER A 20 9.64 -1.16 16.22
C SER A 20 8.30 -1.82 15.90
N ILE A 21 7.81 -1.65 14.67
CA ILE A 21 6.63 -2.36 14.17
C ILE A 21 7.08 -3.77 13.76
N LYS A 22 6.83 -4.76 14.61
CA LYS A 22 7.02 -6.18 14.26
C LYS A 22 5.94 -6.59 13.25
N ARG A 23 6.31 -6.67 11.97
CA ARG A 23 5.43 -7.26 10.93
C ARG A 23 5.41 -8.78 11.12
N SER A 24 4.30 -9.32 11.62
CA SER A 24 4.10 -10.77 11.66
C SER A 24 3.94 -11.29 10.23
N ALA A 25 4.90 -12.06 9.73
CA ALA A 25 4.87 -12.62 8.38
C ALA A 25 3.78 -13.70 8.18
N GLY A 26 3.02 -14.04 9.23
CA GLY A 26 2.00 -15.09 9.23
C GLY A 26 0.56 -14.62 9.50
N GLU A 27 0.30 -13.31 9.47
CA GLU A 27 -1.07 -12.80 9.60
C GLU A 27 -1.84 -13.04 8.29
N THR A 28 -2.96 -13.75 8.37
CA THR A 28 -3.87 -13.97 7.24
C THR A 28 -4.25 -12.63 6.65
N ARG A 29 -3.70 -12.29 5.47
CA ARG A 29 -4.03 -11.05 4.78
C ARG A 29 -5.52 -11.01 4.50
N SER A 30 -6.12 -9.85 4.74
CA SER A 30 -7.54 -9.64 4.45
C SER A 30 -7.81 -9.75 2.95
N ILE A 31 -9.05 -10.11 2.59
CA ILE A 31 -9.48 -10.10 1.20
C ILE A 31 -9.76 -8.66 0.76
N CYS A 32 -9.27 -8.25 -0.41
CA CYS A 32 -9.54 -6.91 -0.94
C CYS A 32 -11.03 -6.71 -1.19
N SER A 33 -11.57 -5.55 -0.82
CA SER A 33 -12.94 -5.18 -1.20
C SER A 33 -13.03 -4.87 -2.70
N LYS A 34 -14.25 -4.86 -3.28
CA LYS A 34 -14.46 -4.53 -4.70
C LYS A 34 -13.89 -3.16 -5.09
N THR A 35 -13.97 -2.18 -4.19
CA THR A 35 -13.52 -0.80 -4.44
C THR A 35 -12.06 -0.57 -4.05
N THR A 36 -11.46 -1.47 -3.28
CA THR A 36 -10.04 -1.40 -2.87
C THR A 36 -9.13 -1.93 -3.99
N PRO A 37 -8.19 -1.11 -4.51
CA PRO A 37 -7.16 -1.61 -5.40
C PRO A 37 -6.29 -2.66 -4.73
N CYS A 38 -5.98 -3.75 -5.43
CA CYS A 38 -5.10 -4.81 -4.95
C CYS A 38 -3.61 -4.46 -5.15
N GLY A 39 -3.32 -3.48 -6.00
CA GLY A 39 -1.97 -2.94 -6.15
C GLY A 39 -1.90 -1.76 -7.11
N TRP A 40 -0.69 -1.24 -7.27
CA TRP A 40 -0.39 -0.04 -8.05
C TRP A 40 0.95 -0.21 -8.75
N GLU A 41 1.05 0.16 -10.04
CA GLU A 41 2.34 0.35 -10.70
C GLU A 41 2.63 1.84 -10.80
N ILE A 42 3.64 2.29 -10.06
CA ILE A 42 4.06 3.68 -10.09
C ILE A 42 4.96 3.88 -11.30
N TYR A 43 4.68 4.90 -12.10
CA TYR A 43 5.40 5.19 -13.33
C TYR A 43 5.84 6.66 -13.38
N LYS A 44 6.77 6.96 -14.29
CA LYS A 44 7.20 8.35 -14.55
C LYS A 44 6.12 9.14 -15.31
N PRO A 45 5.66 10.31 -14.81
CA PRO A 45 4.48 11.03 -15.31
C PRO A 45 4.38 11.25 -16.84
N TYR A 46 5.51 11.39 -17.54
CA TYR A 46 5.54 11.70 -18.97
C TYR A 46 5.74 10.49 -19.88
N ILE A 47 6.61 9.56 -19.49
CA ILE A 47 7.00 8.41 -20.34
C ILE A 47 6.27 7.12 -19.96
N ARG A 48 5.49 7.12 -18.87
CA ARG A 48 4.80 5.95 -18.30
C ARG A 48 5.68 4.72 -18.12
N THR A 49 6.99 4.92 -17.95
CA THR A 49 7.93 3.85 -17.59
C THR A 49 7.71 3.50 -16.13
N VAL A 50 7.31 2.25 -15.89
CA VAL A 50 7.07 1.71 -14.54
C VAL A 50 8.38 1.67 -13.76
N GLU A 51 8.37 2.21 -12.55
CA GLU A 51 9.51 2.18 -11.63
C GLU A 51 9.36 1.03 -10.63
N TYR A 52 8.18 0.86 -10.05
CA TYR A 52 7.93 -0.20 -9.07
C TYR A 52 6.44 -0.54 -8.94
N PHE A 53 6.20 -1.74 -8.39
CA PHE A 53 4.86 -2.19 -8.00
C PHE A 53 4.66 -2.08 -6.49
N MET A 54 3.57 -1.47 -6.08
CA MET A 54 3.15 -1.34 -4.70
C MET A 54 1.91 -2.22 -4.44
N LYS A 55 2.11 -3.32 -3.72
CA LYS A 55 1.04 -4.25 -3.34
C LYS A 55 0.24 -3.70 -2.15
N SER A 56 -1.09 -3.74 -2.24
CA SER A 56 -1.97 -3.40 -1.12
C SER A 56 -1.89 -4.48 -0.01
N PRO A 57 -2.18 -4.15 1.26
CA PRO A 57 -2.16 -5.10 2.38
C PRO A 57 -3.40 -6.01 2.39
N CYS A 58 -3.80 -6.53 1.23
CA CYS A 58 -4.90 -7.47 1.03
C CYS A 58 -4.58 -8.40 -0.14
N ASP A 59 -5.24 -9.56 -0.19
CA ASP A 59 -5.14 -10.50 -1.31
C ASP A 59 -6.47 -10.58 -2.06
N CYS A 60 -6.41 -10.86 -3.35
CA CYS A 60 -7.61 -11.11 -4.14
C CYS A 60 -8.26 -12.45 -3.74
N PRO A 61 -9.60 -12.57 -3.81
CA PRO A 61 -10.27 -13.82 -3.49
C PRO A 61 -9.85 -14.95 -4.45
N SER A 62 -9.97 -16.21 -3.99
CA SER A 62 -9.69 -17.40 -4.80
C SER A 62 -10.41 -17.35 -6.15
N GLY A 63 -9.72 -17.69 -7.25
CA GLY A 63 -10.27 -17.63 -8.60
C GLY A 63 -10.27 -16.23 -9.24
N SER A 64 -9.66 -15.24 -8.59
CA SER A 64 -9.43 -13.92 -9.17
C SER A 64 -7.94 -13.57 -9.17
N ARG A 65 -7.57 -12.62 -10.03
CA ARG A 65 -6.20 -12.12 -10.17
C ARG A 65 -6.18 -10.59 -10.08
N CYS A 66 -5.10 -10.07 -9.51
CA CYS A 66 -4.85 -8.65 -9.47
C CYS A 66 -4.38 -8.19 -10.86
N THR A 67 -5.23 -7.47 -11.59
CA THR A 67 -4.99 -7.08 -12.99
C THR A 67 -5.13 -5.56 -13.16
N ARG A 68 -4.40 -5.00 -14.12
CA ARG A 68 -4.44 -3.57 -14.44
C ARG A 68 -5.86 -3.20 -14.89
N SER A 69 -6.46 -2.22 -14.24
CA SER A 69 -7.86 -1.83 -14.44
C SER A 69 -8.04 -0.40 -14.95
N SER A 70 -7.22 0.55 -14.48
CA SER A 70 -7.30 1.95 -14.87
C SER A 70 -5.96 2.66 -14.72
N ASP A 71 -5.86 3.88 -15.25
CA ASP A 71 -4.72 4.79 -15.10
C ASP A 71 -5.13 5.99 -14.23
N ASP A 72 -4.46 6.19 -13.09
CA ASP A 72 -4.62 7.39 -12.26
C ASP A 72 -3.47 8.37 -12.55
N ILE A 73 -3.71 9.22 -13.53
CA ILE A 73 -2.73 10.19 -14.05
C ILE A 73 -2.34 11.20 -12.96
N SER A 74 -3.23 11.50 -12.01
CA SER A 74 -2.99 12.51 -10.98
C SER A 74 -1.83 12.12 -10.05
N ILE A 75 -1.59 10.82 -9.89
CA ILE A 75 -0.51 10.25 -9.08
C ILE A 75 0.49 9.44 -9.90
N SER A 76 0.37 9.46 -11.23
CA SER A 76 1.22 8.71 -12.17
C SER A 76 1.31 7.22 -11.84
N ALA A 77 0.14 6.57 -11.72
CA ALA A 77 0.06 5.17 -11.36
C ALA A 77 -1.00 4.38 -12.13
N PHE A 78 -0.65 3.17 -12.58
CA PHE A 78 -1.66 2.22 -13.03
C PHE A 78 -2.29 1.52 -11.82
N VAL A 79 -3.62 1.49 -11.79
CA VAL A 79 -4.42 0.92 -10.71
C VAL A 79 -4.76 -0.53 -11.02
N TYR A 80 -4.43 -1.43 -10.09
CA TYR A 80 -4.77 -2.85 -10.21
C TYR A 80 -5.95 -3.22 -9.32
N ARG A 81 -6.90 -3.98 -9.88
CA ARG A 81 -8.08 -4.50 -9.19
C ARG A 81 -8.22 -6.00 -9.41
N CYS A 82 -8.93 -6.66 -8.48
CA CYS A 82 -9.21 -8.08 -8.59
C CYS A 82 -10.21 -8.31 -9.73
N SER A 83 -9.83 -9.14 -10.71
CA SER A 83 -10.67 -9.56 -11.83
C SER A 83 -10.76 -11.09 -11.85
N SER A 84 -11.93 -11.63 -12.17
CA SER A 84 -12.13 -13.08 -12.29
C SER A 84 -11.29 -13.65 -13.42
N THR A 85 -10.69 -14.83 -13.21
CA THR A 85 -9.93 -15.51 -14.28
C THR A 85 -10.83 -16.20 -15.31
N GLU A 86 -12.10 -16.39 -14.97
CA GLU A 86 -13.15 -16.78 -15.90
C GLU A 86 -13.55 -15.54 -16.70
N GLY A 87 -13.10 -15.45 -17.96
CA GLY A 87 -13.40 -14.34 -18.84
C GLY A 87 -14.90 -14.21 -19.09
N THR A 88 -15.57 -13.37 -18.30
CA THR A 88 -16.93 -12.90 -18.57
C THR A 88 -16.87 -11.38 -18.69
N PRO A 89 -17.29 -10.80 -19.82
CA PRO A 89 -17.08 -9.38 -20.11
C PRO A 89 -17.80 -8.51 -19.08
N ALA A 90 -17.06 -7.58 -18.50
CA ALA A 90 -17.57 -6.49 -17.69
C ALA A 90 -18.39 -5.55 -18.58
N SER A 91 -19.64 -5.88 -18.88
CA SER A 91 -20.65 -4.99 -19.47
C SER A 91 -22.02 -5.67 -19.46
N LEU A 92 -22.70 -5.62 -18.32
CA LEU A 92 -24.17 -5.67 -18.23
C LEU A 92 -24.53 -5.22 -16.81
N GLU A 93 -24.67 -3.90 -16.64
CA GLU A 93 -25.61 -3.36 -15.66
C GLU A 93 -26.79 -2.71 -16.42
N PRO A 94 -28.02 -2.84 -15.86
CA PRO A 94 -29.27 -2.38 -16.47
C PRO A 94 -29.47 -0.86 -16.49
#